data_AF-A0A6N7IB30-F1
#
_entry.id   AF-A0A6N7IB30-F1
#
_cell.length_a   1.000
_cell.length_b   1.000
_cell.length_c   1.000
_cell.angle_alpha   90.00
_cell.angle_beta   90.00
_cell.angle_gamma   90.00
#
_symmetry.space_group_name_H-M   'P 1'
#
loop_
_entity.id
_entity.type
_entity.pdbx_description
1 polymer ?
#
loop_
_entity_poly.entity_id
_entity_poly.type
_entity_poly.pdbx_seq_one_letter_code
_entity_poly.pdbx_strand_id
1 'polypeptide(L)'
;MAACRSRLSTLHSSSNTRRASSSRAAAAALARRSDVAIVYPRDTEAEGRDRSDLTLDDDADRLISAVAAANPRTVVVLKTGSAVTMPWLGSVPGVLEAWYPGERGGHAIARLLFGDVNPSGRLPIIFPAEESDLPTAGSPAQRPGDARNVEYREGVLLGYRWYDERGIQPLFPFGHGLMYAGRFAYTDLRVEPASGGGCCASTYAPSPTGT
;
A
#
# COMPACT_ATOMS: atom_id res chain seq x y z
N MET A 1 20.08 9.79 -27.58
CA MET A 1 20.95 9.45 -26.44
C MET A 1 20.49 8.13 -25.85
N ALA A 2 20.96 7.05 -26.45
CA ALA A 2 20.65 5.68 -26.09
C ALA A 2 21.80 5.11 -25.26
N ALA A 3 21.60 4.94 -23.95
CA ALA A 3 22.45 4.11 -23.08
C ALA A 3 21.84 4.02 -21.65
N CYS A 4 20.69 3.37 -21.50
CA CYS A 4 20.28 2.81 -20.20
C CYS A 4 19.24 1.70 -20.41
N ARG A 5 19.65 0.61 -21.06
CA ARG A 5 18.90 -0.65 -21.08
C ARG A 5 19.90 -1.75 -20.75
N SER A 6 20.17 -1.95 -19.48
CA SER A 6 21.07 -3.00 -19.02
C SER A 6 20.56 -3.57 -17.70
N ARG A 7 19.94 -4.74 -17.82
CA ARG A 7 19.65 -5.74 -16.77
C ARG A 7 18.50 -5.42 -15.81
N LEU A 8 17.28 -5.51 -16.34
CA LEU A 8 16.13 -5.93 -15.53
C LEU A 8 16.17 -7.46 -15.40
N SER A 9 16.66 -7.99 -14.27
CA SER A 9 16.60 -9.42 -13.97
C SER A 9 15.49 -9.67 -12.95
N THR A 10 14.34 -10.16 -13.42
CA THR A 10 13.19 -10.53 -12.59
C THR A 10 13.33 -11.99 -12.13
N LEU A 11 13.43 -12.21 -10.82
CA LEU A 11 13.31 -13.55 -10.23
C LEU A 11 11.85 -13.78 -9.86
N HIS A 12 11.20 -14.77 -10.50
CA HIS A 12 9.90 -15.29 -10.08
C HIS A 12 10.13 -16.48 -9.13
N SER A 13 9.56 -16.43 -7.92
CA SER A 13 9.55 -17.57 -7.00
C SER A 13 8.28 -18.39 -7.21
N SER A 14 8.44 -19.63 -7.67
CA SER A 14 7.40 -20.66 -7.60
C SER A 14 7.78 -21.66 -6.51
N SER A 15 6.78 -22.04 -5.73
CA SER A 15 6.78 -22.79 -4.47
C SER A 15 7.61 -24.08 -4.46
N ASN A 16 8.65 -24.13 -3.61
CA ASN A 16 9.14 -25.35 -2.97
C ASN A 16 10.03 -24.97 -1.76
N THR A 17 9.71 -25.47 -0.55
CA THR A 17 10.21 -24.98 0.75
C THR A 17 11.72 -25.17 1.00
N ARG A 18 12.43 -25.99 0.21
CA ARG A 18 13.92 -26.04 0.23
C ARG A 18 14.61 -24.93 -0.57
N ARG A 19 13.86 -24.17 -1.38
CA ARG A 19 14.37 -23.12 -2.26
C ARG A 19 14.19 -21.70 -1.69
N ALA A 20 13.48 -21.55 -0.57
CA ALA A 20 13.16 -20.24 0.02
C ALA A 20 14.36 -19.56 0.71
N SER A 21 15.28 -20.33 1.33
CA SER A 21 16.52 -19.77 1.88
C SER A 21 17.54 -19.43 0.77
N SER A 22 17.59 -20.25 -0.29
CA SER A 22 18.44 -20.00 -1.45
C SER A 22 17.89 -18.88 -2.35
N SER A 23 16.58 -18.64 -2.40
CA SER A 23 15.99 -17.53 -3.16
C SER A 23 16.20 -16.19 -2.48
N ARG A 24 16.07 -16.09 -1.14
CA ARG A 24 16.28 -14.84 -0.40
C ARG A 24 17.73 -14.36 -0.46
N ALA A 25 18.68 -15.24 -0.14
CA ALA A 25 20.10 -14.92 -0.19
C ALA A 25 20.53 -14.56 -1.63
N ALA A 26 20.02 -15.27 -2.64
CA ALA A 26 20.27 -14.94 -4.03
C ALA A 26 19.65 -13.59 -4.44
N ALA A 27 18.44 -13.28 -3.99
CA ALA A 27 17.79 -11.99 -4.23
C ALA A 27 18.57 -10.83 -3.60
N ALA A 28 19.01 -10.97 -2.35
CA ALA A 28 19.86 -9.98 -1.69
C ALA A 28 21.23 -9.82 -2.40
N ALA A 29 21.84 -10.92 -2.85
CA ALA A 29 23.09 -10.88 -3.61
C ALA A 29 22.92 -10.23 -5.00
N LEU A 30 21.75 -10.39 -5.63
CA LEU A 30 21.39 -9.68 -6.85
C LEU A 30 21.15 -8.19 -6.59
N ALA A 31 20.37 -7.85 -5.56
CA ALA A 31 20.10 -6.47 -5.19
C ALA A 31 21.39 -5.68 -4.94
N ARG A 32 22.36 -6.27 -4.24
CA ARG A 32 23.66 -5.64 -3.93
C ARG A 32 24.45 -5.17 -5.15
N ARG A 33 24.28 -5.84 -6.30
CA ARG A 33 24.99 -5.53 -7.55
C ARG A 33 24.15 -4.75 -8.56
N SER A 34 22.93 -4.35 -8.18
CA SER A 34 22.01 -3.59 -9.02
C SER A 34 21.99 -2.12 -8.59
N ASP A 35 21.75 -1.22 -9.53
CA ASP A 35 21.60 0.21 -9.20
C ASP A 35 20.34 0.47 -8.36
N VAL A 36 19.27 -0.26 -8.66
CA VAL A 36 17.97 -0.22 -7.98
C VAL A 36 17.46 -1.66 -7.86
N ALA A 37 16.83 -1.99 -6.73
CA ALA A 37 16.11 -3.24 -6.54
C ALA A 37 14.60 -2.96 -6.48
N ILE A 38 13.80 -3.71 -7.23
CA ILE A 38 12.33 -3.60 -7.17
C ILE A 38 11.76 -4.95 -6.73
N VAL A 39 11.03 -4.97 -5.63
CA VAL A 39 10.42 -6.18 -5.06
C VAL A 39 8.91 -6.12 -5.26
N TYR A 40 8.33 -7.22 -5.75
CA TYR A 40 6.89 -7.36 -6.02
C TYR A 40 6.27 -8.39 -5.07
N PRO A 41 5.98 -8.02 -3.82
CA PRO A 41 5.19 -8.86 -2.92
C PRO A 41 3.71 -8.87 -3.33
N ARG A 42 2.97 -9.85 -2.80
CA ARG A 42 1.53 -10.00 -2.98
C ARG A 42 0.88 -10.48 -1.68
N ASP A 43 -0.44 -10.40 -1.64
CA ASP A 43 -1.27 -11.21 -0.75
C ASP A 43 -2.09 -12.23 -1.57
N THR A 44 -2.80 -13.11 -0.86
CA THR A 44 -3.80 -13.99 -1.44
C THR A 44 -5.16 -13.67 -0.85
N GLU A 45 -6.06 -13.18 -1.69
CA GLU A 45 -7.48 -13.07 -1.38
C GLU A 45 -8.29 -14.05 -2.23
N ALA A 46 -9.37 -14.55 -1.66
CA ALA A 46 -10.29 -15.46 -2.35
C ALA A 46 -11.72 -15.22 -1.85
N GLU A 47 -12.69 -15.35 -2.76
CA GLU A 47 -14.09 -15.36 -2.37
C GLU A 47 -14.38 -16.56 -1.44
N GLY A 48 -15.23 -16.35 -0.44
CA GLY A 48 -15.68 -17.38 0.49
C GLY A 48 -14.71 -17.63 1.66
N ARG A 49 -13.61 -16.88 1.77
CA ARG A 49 -12.73 -16.95 2.94
C ARG A 49 -11.97 -15.64 3.16
N ASP A 50 -11.97 -15.18 4.41
CA ASP A 50 -11.15 -14.05 4.84
C ASP A 50 -9.67 -14.44 5.00
N ARG A 51 -8.78 -13.45 4.84
CA ARG A 51 -7.37 -13.58 5.26
C ARG A 51 -7.29 -13.80 6.78
N SER A 52 -6.34 -14.62 7.21
CA SER A 52 -6.08 -14.93 8.62
C SER A 52 -5.43 -13.78 9.37
N ASP A 53 -4.65 -12.97 8.66
CA ASP A 53 -3.88 -11.85 9.16
C ASP A 53 -3.61 -10.87 8.01
N LEU A 54 -2.94 -9.76 8.32
CA LEU A 54 -2.58 -8.72 7.35
C LEU A 54 -1.14 -8.84 6.83
N THR A 55 -0.48 -9.99 6.96
CA THR A 55 0.90 -10.17 6.49
C THR A 55 0.95 -10.49 4.99
N LEU A 56 2.11 -10.28 4.39
CA LEU A 56 2.36 -10.63 2.99
C LEU A 56 2.65 -12.14 2.83
N ASP A 57 2.29 -12.68 1.68
CA ASP A 57 2.51 -14.10 1.37
C ASP A 57 4.01 -14.45 1.28
N ASP A 58 4.31 -15.75 1.31
CA ASP A 58 5.61 -16.32 0.93
C ASP A 58 6.84 -15.76 1.70
N ASP A 59 6.67 -15.36 2.97
CA ASP A 59 7.73 -14.75 3.81
C ASP A 59 8.31 -13.47 3.18
N ALA A 60 7.47 -12.74 2.43
CA ALA A 60 7.89 -11.56 1.68
C ALA A 60 8.44 -10.44 2.57
N ASP A 61 7.96 -10.30 3.82
CA ASP A 61 8.51 -9.32 4.77
C ASP A 61 10.01 -9.53 5.01
N ARG A 62 10.42 -10.79 5.17
CA ARG A 62 11.84 -11.12 5.33
C ARG A 62 12.62 -10.99 4.04
N LEU A 63 11.99 -11.23 2.89
CA LEU A 63 12.62 -11.00 1.58
C LEU A 63 12.90 -9.52 1.38
N ILE A 64 11.91 -8.66 1.61
CA ILE A 64 12.02 -7.21 1.47
C ILE A 64 13.10 -6.69 2.43
N SER A 65 13.05 -7.10 3.70
CA SER A 65 14.06 -6.70 4.69
C SER A 65 15.49 -7.10 4.25
N ALA A 66 15.68 -8.31 3.73
CA ALA A 66 16.98 -8.77 3.27
C ALA A 66 17.48 -8.03 2.01
N VAL A 67 16.58 -7.72 1.08
CA VAL A 67 16.88 -6.96 -0.14
C VAL A 67 17.20 -5.51 0.19
N ALA A 68 16.40 -4.86 1.03
CA ALA A 68 16.60 -3.49 1.49
C ALA A 68 17.92 -3.32 2.25
N ALA A 69 18.27 -4.29 3.11
CA ALA A 69 19.57 -4.29 3.80
C ALA A 69 20.76 -4.44 2.83
N ALA A 70 20.58 -5.14 1.71
CA ALA A 70 21.62 -5.32 0.70
C ALA A 70 21.70 -4.18 -0.32
N ASN A 71 20.60 -3.46 -0.55
CA ASN A 71 20.53 -2.31 -1.44
C ASN A 71 19.58 -1.23 -0.89
N PRO A 72 20.10 -0.07 -0.43
CA PRO A 72 19.26 0.99 0.12
C PRO A 72 18.37 1.69 -0.93
N ARG A 73 18.57 1.43 -2.24
CA ARG A 73 17.70 1.88 -3.34
C ARG A 73 16.69 0.79 -3.70
N THR A 74 15.97 0.29 -2.69
CA THR A 74 14.93 -0.71 -2.85
C THR A 74 13.56 -0.05 -2.93
N VAL A 75 12.79 -0.34 -3.98
CA VAL A 75 11.40 0.07 -4.12
C VAL A 75 10.51 -1.16 -4.01
N VAL A 76 9.42 -1.07 -3.25
CA VAL A 76 8.44 -2.15 -3.13
C VAL A 76 7.19 -1.79 -3.94
N VAL A 77 6.74 -2.69 -4.80
CA VAL A 77 5.49 -2.55 -5.55
C VAL A 77 4.51 -3.61 -5.07
N LEU A 78 3.57 -3.19 -4.23
CA LEU A 78 2.56 -4.05 -3.64
C LEU A 78 1.52 -4.40 -4.70
N LYS A 79 1.25 -5.71 -4.84
CA LYS A 79 0.11 -6.22 -5.59
C LYS A 79 -0.85 -6.91 -4.65
N THR A 80 -1.57 -6.09 -3.89
CA THR A 80 -2.39 -6.57 -2.77
C THR A 80 -3.86 -6.21 -2.94
N GLY A 81 -4.77 -7.06 -2.47
CA GLY A 81 -6.21 -6.81 -2.59
C GLY A 81 -6.78 -5.83 -1.56
N SER A 82 -6.13 -5.75 -0.40
CA SER A 82 -6.51 -4.90 0.73
C SER A 82 -5.28 -4.43 1.51
N ALA A 83 -5.49 -3.84 2.68
CA ALA A 83 -4.41 -3.37 3.53
C ALA A 83 -3.49 -4.54 3.97
N VAL A 84 -2.20 -4.26 4.07
CA VAL A 84 -1.18 -5.17 4.61
C VAL A 84 -0.30 -4.43 5.60
N THR A 85 0.27 -5.16 6.55
CA THR A 85 1.29 -4.62 7.46
C THR A 85 2.62 -4.48 6.72
N MET A 86 3.44 -3.51 7.13
CA MET A 86 4.72 -3.22 6.48
C MET A 86 5.82 -2.99 7.53
N PRO A 87 6.24 -4.02 8.28
CA PRO A 87 7.28 -3.87 9.32
C PRO A 87 8.63 -3.40 8.75
N TRP A 88 8.85 -3.58 7.44
CA TRP A 88 10.04 -3.15 6.70
C TRP A 88 9.94 -1.74 6.10
N LEU A 89 8.83 -1.02 6.28
CA LEU A 89 8.58 0.27 5.61
C LEU A 89 9.71 1.28 5.84
N GLY A 90 10.24 1.35 7.07
CA GLY A 90 11.35 2.25 7.41
C GLY A 90 12.69 1.91 6.75
N SER A 91 12.80 0.76 6.08
CA SER A 91 14.03 0.31 5.41
C SER A 91 14.04 0.58 3.90
N VAL A 92 12.95 1.08 3.33
CA VAL A 92 12.83 1.30 1.88
C VAL A 92 12.52 2.76 1.55
N PRO A 93 13.15 3.37 0.54
CA PRO A 93 12.86 4.75 0.12
C PRO A 93 11.52 4.94 -0.59
N GLY A 94 10.84 3.87 -1.01
CA GLY A 94 9.58 4.02 -1.76
C GLY A 94 8.73 2.76 -1.79
N VAL A 95 7.42 2.97 -1.74
CA VAL A 95 6.39 1.95 -1.89
C VAL A 95 5.35 2.44 -2.90
N LEU A 96 4.96 1.57 -3.83
CA LEU A 96 3.87 1.78 -4.78
C LEU A 96 2.80 0.73 -4.53
N GLU A 97 1.62 1.16 -4.08
CA GLU A 97 0.43 0.31 -4.03
C GLU A 97 -0.19 0.22 -5.43
N ALA A 98 -0.13 -0.97 -6.04
CA ALA A 98 -0.65 -1.23 -7.38
C ALA A 98 -1.95 -2.03 -7.38
N TRP A 99 -2.44 -2.46 -6.22
CA TRP A 99 -3.61 -3.31 -6.06
C TRP A 99 -3.52 -4.59 -6.90
N TYR A 100 -4.65 -5.04 -7.45
CA TYR A 100 -4.68 -5.96 -8.58
C TYR A 100 -4.84 -5.18 -9.89
N PRO A 101 -3.75 -4.86 -10.61
CA PRO A 101 -3.76 -3.84 -11.67
C PRO A 101 -4.29 -4.34 -13.03
N GLY A 102 -4.90 -5.52 -13.07
CA GLY A 102 -5.43 -6.15 -14.29
C GLY A 102 -4.36 -6.52 -15.33
N GLU A 103 -4.82 -6.91 -16.52
CA GLU A 103 -3.97 -7.42 -17.62
C GLU A 103 -2.89 -6.45 -18.10
N ARG A 104 -3.17 -5.14 -18.05
CA ARG A 104 -2.21 -4.09 -18.46
C ARG A 104 -1.37 -3.56 -17.29
N GLY A 105 -1.48 -4.17 -16.12
CA GLY A 105 -0.86 -3.67 -14.89
C GLY A 105 0.65 -3.54 -14.96
N GLY A 106 1.34 -4.47 -15.62
CA GLY A 106 2.80 -4.37 -15.83
C GLY A 106 3.20 -3.11 -16.60
N HIS A 107 2.43 -2.74 -17.63
CA HIS A 107 2.67 -1.53 -18.41
C HIS A 107 2.36 -0.28 -17.60
N ALA A 108 1.26 -0.27 -16.85
CA ALA A 108 0.88 0.84 -15.98
C ALA A 108 1.94 1.10 -14.89
N ILE A 109 2.38 0.04 -14.20
CA ILE A 109 3.43 0.12 -13.17
C ILE A 109 4.74 0.66 -13.76
N ALA A 110 5.17 0.17 -14.93
CA ALA A 110 6.39 0.66 -15.57
C ALA A 110 6.30 2.17 -15.84
N ARG A 111 5.19 2.63 -16.41
CA ARG A 111 4.97 4.07 -16.69
C ARG A 111 5.00 4.93 -15.43
N LEU A 112 4.50 4.42 -14.31
CA LEU A 112 4.61 5.10 -13.02
C LEU A 112 6.08 5.11 -12.57
N LEU A 113 6.75 3.95 -12.48
CA LEU A 113 8.13 3.87 -11.98
C LEU A 113 9.14 4.70 -12.79
N PHE A 114 8.92 4.86 -14.10
CA PHE A 114 9.76 5.69 -14.97
C PHE A 114 9.32 7.14 -15.07
N GLY A 115 8.22 7.53 -14.41
CA GLY A 115 7.72 8.90 -14.41
C GLY A 115 6.99 9.32 -15.69
N ASP A 116 6.67 8.40 -16.60
CA ASP A 116 5.85 8.66 -17.78
C ASP A 116 4.41 9.08 -17.41
N VAL A 117 3.98 8.73 -16.18
CA VAL A 117 2.72 9.12 -15.57
C VAL A 117 2.98 9.48 -14.11
N ASN A 118 2.40 10.58 -13.65
CA ASN A 118 2.44 10.99 -12.25
C ASN A 118 1.42 10.18 -11.42
N PRO A 119 1.81 9.51 -10.31
CA PRO A 119 0.87 8.87 -9.41
C PRO A 119 -0.17 9.86 -8.89
N SER A 120 -1.45 9.49 -8.97
CA SER A 120 -2.57 10.32 -8.53
C SER A 120 -3.60 9.57 -7.68
N GLY A 121 -3.34 8.31 -7.36
CA GLY A 121 -4.21 7.48 -6.53
C GLY A 121 -4.31 8.01 -5.10
N ARG A 122 -5.47 7.78 -4.48
CA ARG A 122 -5.75 8.09 -3.07
C ARG A 122 -6.31 6.84 -2.42
N LEU A 123 -5.83 6.50 -1.22
CA LEU A 123 -6.27 5.30 -0.54
C LEU A 123 -7.78 5.36 -0.23
N PRO A 124 -8.58 4.37 -0.67
CA PRO A 124 -10.00 4.28 -0.35
C PRO A 124 -10.24 3.62 1.01
N ILE A 125 -9.19 3.09 1.64
CA ILE A 125 -9.21 2.41 2.94
C ILE A 125 -8.03 2.89 3.79
N ILE A 126 -8.06 2.59 5.09
CA ILE A 126 -6.91 2.78 5.96
C ILE A 126 -5.98 1.57 5.86
N PHE A 127 -4.68 1.82 5.94
CA PHE A 127 -3.71 0.79 6.28
C PHE A 127 -3.38 0.90 7.78
N PRO A 128 -3.70 -0.13 8.59
CA PRO A 128 -3.38 -0.14 10.01
C PRO A 128 -1.86 -0.15 10.24
N ALA A 129 -1.41 0.44 11.34
CA ALA A 129 -0.03 0.24 11.80
C ALA A 129 0.14 -1.18 12.35
N GLU A 130 -0.84 -1.62 13.15
CA GLU A 130 -0.90 -2.96 13.72
C GLU A 130 -2.30 -3.56 13.58
N GLU A 131 -2.42 -4.88 13.49
CA GLU A 131 -3.71 -5.54 13.36
C GLU A 131 -4.61 -5.34 14.60
N SER A 132 -4.01 -5.06 15.76
CA SER A 132 -4.69 -4.67 16.99
C SER A 132 -5.41 -3.32 16.91
N ASP A 133 -5.10 -2.48 15.92
CA ASP A 133 -5.75 -1.18 15.72
C ASP A 133 -7.15 -1.31 15.09
N LEU A 134 -7.47 -2.49 14.55
CA LEU A 134 -8.75 -2.73 13.89
C LEU A 134 -9.92 -2.71 14.88
N PRO A 135 -11.10 -2.19 14.49
CA PRO A 135 -12.30 -2.17 15.34
C PRO A 135 -12.80 -3.55 15.79
N THR A 136 -12.39 -4.60 15.07
CA THR A 136 -12.76 -5.99 15.34
C THR A 136 -11.64 -6.80 16.00
N ALA A 137 -10.49 -6.18 16.28
CA ALA A 137 -9.33 -6.86 16.84
C ALA A 137 -9.64 -7.48 18.22
N GLY A 138 -9.20 -8.72 18.42
CA GLY A 138 -9.34 -9.42 19.70
C GLY A 138 -10.77 -9.81 20.09
N SER A 139 -11.74 -9.67 19.17
CA SER A 139 -13.16 -9.94 19.43
C SER A 139 -13.69 -11.06 18.52
N PRO A 140 -13.68 -12.32 18.97
CA PRO A 140 -14.20 -13.44 18.19
C PRO A 140 -15.66 -13.27 17.77
N ALA A 141 -16.45 -12.52 18.54
CA ALA A 141 -17.86 -12.21 18.23
C ALA A 141 -18.01 -11.21 17.05
N GLN A 142 -17.03 -10.35 16.80
CA GLN A 142 -17.02 -9.39 15.69
C GLN A 142 -16.26 -9.92 14.47
N ARG A 143 -15.23 -10.77 14.67
CA ARG A 143 -14.48 -11.41 13.59
C ARG A 143 -13.87 -12.74 14.08
N PRO A 144 -14.24 -13.90 13.51
CA PRO A 144 -15.19 -14.11 12.40
C PRO A 144 -16.67 -14.25 12.83
N GLY A 145 -17.00 -14.12 14.11
CA GLY A 145 -18.32 -14.45 14.65
C GLY A 145 -18.49 -15.95 14.96
N ASP A 146 -19.74 -16.42 15.06
CA ASP A 146 -20.09 -17.82 15.37
C ASP A 146 -20.58 -18.63 14.14
N ALA A 147 -20.22 -18.17 12.94
CA ALA A 147 -20.68 -18.64 11.63
C ALA A 147 -22.17 -18.38 11.29
N ARG A 148 -22.98 -17.91 12.23
CA ARG A 148 -24.38 -17.50 11.99
C ARG A 148 -24.61 -16.02 12.26
N ASN A 149 -23.88 -15.49 13.25
CA ASN A 149 -24.00 -14.14 13.75
C ASN A 149 -22.61 -13.49 13.80
N VAL A 150 -22.60 -12.21 13.46
CA VAL A 150 -21.45 -11.32 13.64
C VAL A 150 -21.97 -10.05 14.31
N GLU A 151 -21.35 -9.65 15.40
CA GLU A 151 -21.70 -8.42 16.11
C GLU A 151 -20.93 -7.22 15.52
N TYR A 152 -21.61 -6.09 15.32
CA TYR A 152 -21.00 -4.85 14.81
C TYR A 152 -20.93 -3.83 15.96
N ARG A 153 -20.06 -4.10 16.94
CA ARG A 153 -19.97 -3.29 18.17
C ARG A 153 -19.36 -1.91 17.93
N GLU A 154 -18.60 -1.77 16.85
CA GLU A 154 -18.03 -0.52 16.38
C GLU A 154 -19.09 0.45 15.82
N GLY A 155 -20.30 -0.04 15.50
CA GLY A 155 -21.39 0.77 15.01
C GLY A 155 -21.02 1.56 13.75
N VAL A 156 -21.13 2.88 13.81
CA VAL A 156 -20.80 3.79 12.69
C VAL A 156 -19.31 4.11 12.60
N LEU A 157 -18.51 3.68 13.59
CA LEU A 157 -17.08 3.96 13.66
C LEU A 157 -16.32 2.91 12.85
N LEU A 158 -16.45 3.00 11.52
CA LEU A 158 -15.76 2.14 10.56
C LEU A 158 -14.67 2.91 9.81
N GLY A 159 -13.58 2.21 9.49
CA GLY A 159 -12.44 2.79 8.78
C GLY A 159 -11.91 4.02 9.52
N TYR A 160 -11.72 5.13 8.82
CA TYR A 160 -11.15 6.35 9.40
C TYR A 160 -11.91 6.93 10.59
N ARG A 161 -13.23 6.73 10.67
CA ARG A 161 -14.02 7.18 11.83
C ARG A 161 -13.60 6.51 13.14
N TRP A 162 -13.21 5.24 13.07
CA TRP A 162 -12.67 4.52 14.22
C TRP A 162 -11.35 5.12 14.69
N TYR A 163 -10.45 5.37 13.74
CA TYR A 163 -9.12 5.91 14.03
C TYR A 163 -9.19 7.33 14.58
N ASP A 164 -10.04 8.17 13.99
CA ASP A 164 -10.28 9.54 14.43
C ASP A 164 -10.87 9.58 15.86
N GLU A 165 -11.91 8.78 16.12
CA GLU A 165 -12.57 8.73 17.44
C GLU A 165 -11.62 8.19 18.54
N ARG A 166 -10.75 7.24 18.19
CA ARG A 166 -9.83 6.60 19.13
C ARG A 166 -8.48 7.30 19.25
N GLY A 167 -8.19 8.29 18.40
CA GLY A 167 -6.88 8.93 18.32
C GLY A 167 -5.75 7.97 17.92
N ILE A 168 -6.05 6.95 17.10
CA ILE A 168 -5.09 5.96 16.64
C ILE A 168 -4.44 6.47 15.35
N GLN A 169 -3.11 6.44 15.28
CA GLN A 169 -2.38 6.84 14.08
C GLN A 169 -2.24 5.63 13.12
N PRO A 170 -2.86 5.66 11.93
CA PRO A 170 -2.69 4.58 10.95
C PRO A 170 -1.31 4.63 10.30
N LEU A 171 -0.89 3.50 9.69
CA LEU A 171 0.30 3.45 8.84
C LEU A 171 0.14 4.37 7.62
N PHE A 172 -1.00 4.26 6.95
CA PHE A 172 -1.44 5.21 5.92
C PHE A 172 -2.92 5.55 6.12
N PRO A 173 -3.27 6.84 6.27
CA PRO A 173 -4.66 7.24 6.49
C PRO A 173 -5.50 7.15 5.21
N PHE A 174 -6.82 7.15 5.39
CA PHE A 174 -7.77 7.28 4.29
C PHE A 174 -7.48 8.56 3.48
N GLY A 175 -7.55 8.47 2.16
CA GLY A 175 -7.22 9.58 1.26
C GLY A 175 -5.72 9.87 1.10
N HIS A 176 -4.83 9.12 1.76
CA HIS A 176 -3.38 9.27 1.55
C HIS A 176 -2.99 8.92 0.10
N GLY A 177 -2.01 9.65 -0.43
CA GLY A 177 -1.48 9.41 -1.77
C GLY A 177 -0.39 10.43 -2.09
N LEU A 178 0.76 9.94 -2.55
CA LEU A 178 1.85 10.79 -2.99
C LEU A 178 1.83 10.91 -4.52
N MET A 179 2.55 11.90 -5.01
CA MET A 179 2.72 12.22 -6.43
C MET A 179 4.17 12.67 -6.63
N TYR A 180 4.67 12.58 -7.86
CA TYR A 180 6.01 13.07 -8.22
C TYR A 180 6.07 14.57 -8.38
N ALA A 181 5.04 15.16 -9.01
CA ALA A 181 4.97 16.61 -9.19
C ALA A 181 4.94 17.33 -7.84
N GLY A 182 5.40 18.59 -7.83
CA GLY A 182 5.55 19.41 -6.64
C GLY A 182 4.29 19.57 -5.77
N ARG A 183 4.42 20.34 -4.70
CA ARG A 183 3.34 20.52 -3.72
C ARG A 183 2.08 21.12 -4.38
N PHE A 184 0.91 20.65 -3.95
CA PHE A 184 -0.36 21.33 -4.18
C PHE A 184 -0.78 22.06 -2.91
N ALA A 185 -1.41 23.21 -3.09
CA ALA A 185 -2.06 23.94 -2.02
C ALA A 185 -3.53 24.08 -2.39
N TYR A 186 -4.42 23.85 -1.43
CA TYR A 186 -5.82 24.23 -1.56
C TYR A 186 -5.97 25.64 -0.99
N THR A 187 -6.55 26.55 -1.76
CA THR A 187 -6.79 27.94 -1.34
C THR A 187 -8.26 28.29 -1.49
N ASP A 188 -8.65 29.40 -0.87
CA ASP A 188 -9.97 30.00 -1.07
C ASP A 188 -11.14 29.04 -0.80
N LEU A 189 -11.06 28.25 0.28
CA LEU A 189 -12.19 27.47 0.76
C LEU A 189 -13.33 28.42 1.12
N ARG A 190 -14.45 28.31 0.40
CA ARG A 190 -15.67 29.06 0.67
C ARG A 190 -16.77 28.11 1.10
N VAL A 191 -17.39 28.42 2.24
CA VAL A 191 -18.53 27.68 2.79
C VAL A 191 -19.70 28.64 2.87
N GLU A 192 -20.76 28.34 2.12
CA GLU A 192 -21.97 29.16 2.04
C GLU A 192 -23.19 28.32 2.40
N PRO A 193 -24.22 28.89 3.05
CA PRO A 193 -25.48 28.20 3.27
C PRO A 193 -26.13 27.82 1.93
N ALA A 194 -26.57 26.57 1.82
CA ALA A 194 -27.40 26.11 0.72
C ALA A 194 -28.84 26.59 0.92
N SER A 195 -29.54 26.93 -0.17
CA SER A 195 -30.91 27.46 -0.19
C SER A 195 -32.00 26.53 0.37
N GLY A 196 -31.64 25.33 0.87
CA GLY A 196 -32.52 24.35 1.49
C GLY A 196 -32.12 23.91 2.91
N GLY A 197 -31.30 24.67 3.64
CA GLY A 197 -30.93 24.36 5.03
C GLY A 197 -29.69 23.47 5.19
N GLY A 198 -28.85 23.39 4.16
CA GLY A 198 -27.53 22.74 4.21
C GLY A 198 -26.38 23.75 4.10
N CYS A 199 -25.15 23.27 3.99
CA CYS A 199 -23.99 24.08 3.61
C CYS A 199 -23.41 23.56 2.29
N CYS A 200 -23.06 24.46 1.39
CA CYS A 200 -22.27 24.20 0.19
C CYS A 200 -20.83 24.65 0.45
N ALA A 201 -19.87 23.75 0.27
CA ALA A 201 -18.46 24.09 0.28
C ALA A 201 -17.89 23.99 -1.13
N SER A 202 -17.14 25.00 -1.54
CA SER A 202 -16.35 24.97 -2.77
C SER A 202 -14.92 25.33 -2.44
N THR A 203 -13.99 24.67 -3.12
CA THR A 203 -12.56 24.98 -3.04
C THR A 203 -12.05 25.21 -4.46
N TYR A 204 -11.08 26.10 -4.58
CA TYR A 204 -10.30 26.21 -5.80
C TYR A 204 -8.93 25.56 -5.56
N ALA A 205 -8.54 24.65 -6.45
CA ALA A 205 -7.21 24.07 -6.43
C ALA A 205 -6.36 24.82 -7.47
N PRO A 206 -5.45 25.74 -7.08
CA PRO A 206 -4.52 26.36 -8.01
C PRO A 206 -3.52 25.35 -8.59
N SER A 207 -2.93 25.73 -9.74
CA SER A 207 -2.00 24.94 -10.56
C SER A 207 -0.77 24.40 -9.80
N PRO A 208 -0.14 23.30 -10.27
CA PRO A 208 1.03 22.70 -9.61
C PRO A 208 2.12 23.74 -9.34
N THR A 209 2.64 23.80 -8.11
CA THR A 209 3.66 24.79 -7.71
C THR A 209 5.10 24.30 -7.89
N GLY A 210 5.33 23.31 -8.75
CA GLY A 210 6.66 22.75 -9.02
C GLY A 210 6.79 22.16 -10.43
N THR A 211 8.03 21.86 -10.82
CA THR A 211 8.38 21.15 -12.06
C THR A 211 7.97 19.69 -12.01
#